data_AF-A0A2N9YBL4-F1
#
_entry.id   AF-A0A2N9YBL4-F1
#
_cell.length_a   1.000
_cell.length_b   1.000
_cell.length_c   1.000
_cell.angle_alpha   90.00
_cell.angle_beta   90.00
_cell.angle_gamma   90.00
#
_symmetry.space_group_name_H-M   'P 1'
#
loop_
_entity.id
_entity.type
_entity.pdbx_description
1 polymer ?
#
loop_
_entity_poly.entity_id
_entity_poly.type
_entity_poly.pdbx_seq_one_letter_code
_entity_poly.pdbx_strand_id
1 'polypeptide(L)'
;MFEHRTRQIIQEKYLELVRQAVDVLKAIPTKQLQDVGSAYDNVWEAFTQEVQREDAVHFSSLITDVCRQMVQTLTITELQLLWLLSDGCFDWDDEDEFPEIEQIVIDVMDELSSWIEQEAEEPELEEDFDDDDDDFEVEYYEEDDSHKRKH
;
A
#
# COMPACT_ATOMS: atom_id res chain seq x y z
N MET A 1 5.11 -13.77 18.65
CA MET A 1 4.08 -12.75 18.96
C MET A 1 4.56 -11.34 18.61
N PHE A 2 5.78 -10.94 18.97
CA PHE A 2 6.36 -9.64 18.59
C PHE A 2 6.63 -9.50 17.08
N GLU A 3 7.22 -10.52 16.44
CA GLU A 3 7.52 -10.52 15.00
C GLU A 3 6.30 -10.26 14.11
N HIS A 4 5.16 -10.89 14.43
CA HIS A 4 3.92 -10.69 13.68
C HIS A 4 3.41 -9.25 13.75
N ARG A 5 3.48 -8.64 14.94
CA ARG A 5 3.05 -7.25 15.14
C ARG A 5 3.97 -6.26 14.44
N THR A 6 5.28 -6.50 14.47
CA THR A 6 6.24 -5.66 13.72
C THR A 6 5.99 -5.76 12.23
N ARG A 7 5.73 -6.97 11.72
CA ARG A 7 5.39 -7.18 10.30
C ARG A 7 4.14 -6.38 9.90
N GLN A 8 3.09 -6.44 10.70
CA GLN A 8 1.86 -5.66 10.45
C GLN A 8 2.13 -4.16 10.40
N ILE A 9 2.90 -3.62 11.35
CA ILE A 9 3.23 -2.18 11.38
C ILE A 9 3.99 -1.75 10.12
N ILE A 10 4.93 -2.58 9.65
CA ILE A 10 5.70 -2.28 8.43
C ILE A 10 4.79 -2.35 7.20
N GLN A 11 3.90 -3.35 7.11
CA GLN A 11 2.93 -3.47 6.02
C GLN A 11 1.94 -2.30 6.01
N GLU A 12 1.40 -1.91 7.17
CA GLU A 12 0.54 -0.71 7.30
C GLU A 12 1.26 0.55 6.80
N LYS A 13 2.57 0.66 7.05
CA LYS A 13 3.37 1.79 6.57
C LYS A 13 3.56 1.75 5.05
N TYR A 14 3.80 0.58 4.45
CA TYR A 14 3.83 0.46 2.98
C TYR A 14 2.48 0.85 2.38
N LEU A 15 1.36 0.35 2.92
CA LEU A 15 0.02 0.74 2.44
C LEU A 15 -0.25 2.25 2.57
N GLU A 16 0.24 2.90 3.63
CA GLU A 16 0.17 4.36 3.76
C GLU A 16 0.92 5.07 2.63
N LEU A 17 2.13 4.61 2.28
CA LEU A 17 2.93 5.17 1.21
C LEU A 17 2.33 4.91 -0.17
N VAL A 18 1.76 3.71 -0.39
CA VAL A 18 1.04 3.38 -1.64
C VAL A 18 -0.16 4.31 -1.80
N ARG A 19 -0.99 4.50 -0.78
CA ARG A 19 -2.12 5.46 -0.82
C ARG A 19 -1.67 6.86 -1.22
N GLN A 20 -0.62 7.36 -0.59
CA GLN A 20 -0.06 8.68 -0.91
C GLN A 20 0.45 8.76 -2.36
N ALA A 21 1.14 7.72 -2.83
CA ALA A 21 1.61 7.63 -4.20
C ALA A 21 0.46 7.61 -5.21
N VAL A 22 -0.57 6.79 -4.96
CA VAL A 22 -1.79 6.71 -5.77
C VAL A 22 -2.49 8.06 -5.83
N ASP A 23 -2.62 8.77 -4.71
CA ASP A 23 -3.21 10.12 -4.67
C ASP A 23 -2.41 11.11 -5.54
N VAL A 24 -1.08 11.06 -5.49
CA VAL A 24 -0.21 11.88 -6.35
C VAL A 24 -0.44 11.53 -7.82
N LEU A 25 -0.53 10.25 -8.17
CA LEU A 25 -0.74 9.79 -9.55
C LEU A 25 -2.15 10.15 -10.07
N LYS A 26 -3.19 10.00 -9.24
CA LYS A 26 -4.57 10.43 -9.53
C LYS A 26 -4.66 11.95 -9.75
N ALA A 27 -3.79 12.74 -9.11
CA ALA A 27 -3.75 14.19 -9.27
C ALA A 27 -3.09 14.67 -10.58
N ILE A 28 -2.38 13.81 -11.31
CA ILE A 28 -1.70 14.17 -12.58
C ILE A 28 -2.63 13.88 -13.76
N PRO A 29 -3.13 14.90 -14.49
CA PRO A 29 -4.00 14.68 -15.63
C PRO A 29 -3.21 14.19 -16.85
N THR A 30 -3.68 13.13 -17.52
CA THR A 30 -3.04 12.59 -18.75
C THR A 30 -2.97 13.60 -19.89
N LYS A 31 -3.87 14.59 -19.92
CA LYS A 31 -3.89 15.67 -20.93
C LYS A 31 -2.61 16.50 -20.94
N GLN A 32 -1.83 16.45 -19.86
CA GLN A 32 -0.53 17.12 -19.76
C GLN A 32 0.62 16.25 -20.33
N LEU A 33 0.37 14.97 -20.59
CA LEU A 33 1.32 14.02 -21.16
C LEU A 33 1.11 13.93 -22.67
N GLN A 34 2.19 14.09 -23.43
CA GLN A 34 2.13 14.20 -24.89
C GLN A 34 1.74 12.88 -25.59
N ASP A 35 1.91 11.74 -24.93
CA ASP A 35 1.89 10.41 -25.56
C ASP A 35 0.73 9.48 -25.12
N VAL A 36 -0.02 9.82 -24.06
CA VAL A 36 -1.06 8.94 -23.48
C VAL A 36 -2.42 9.09 -24.17
N GLY A 37 -2.64 10.19 -24.90
CA GLY A 37 -3.95 10.51 -25.47
C GLY A 37 -5.02 10.81 -24.40
N SER A 38 -6.19 11.29 -24.83
CA SER A 38 -7.27 11.69 -23.90
C SER A 38 -8.13 10.52 -23.41
N ALA A 39 -7.62 9.29 -23.42
CA ALA A 39 -8.43 8.10 -23.15
C ALA A 39 -8.71 7.89 -21.66
N TYR A 40 -7.85 8.41 -20.79
CA TYR A 40 -7.93 8.29 -19.34
C TYR A 40 -7.91 9.67 -18.70
N ASP A 41 -8.49 9.85 -17.52
CA ASP A 41 -8.58 11.17 -16.90
C ASP A 41 -7.29 11.53 -16.14
N ASN A 42 -6.63 10.53 -15.54
CA ASN A 42 -5.41 10.70 -14.75
C ASN A 42 -4.37 9.59 -15.02
N VAL A 43 -3.14 9.80 -14.53
CA VAL A 43 -2.02 8.87 -14.70
C VAL A 43 -2.30 7.51 -14.06
N TRP A 44 -2.93 7.48 -12.88
CA TRP A 44 -3.23 6.23 -12.19
C TRP A 44 -4.09 5.30 -13.05
N GLU A 45 -5.20 5.81 -13.59
CA GLU A 45 -6.07 5.04 -14.50
C GLU A 45 -5.31 4.50 -15.72
N ALA A 46 -4.46 5.34 -16.32
CA ALA A 46 -3.67 4.94 -17.48
C ALA A 46 -2.65 3.86 -17.12
N PHE A 47 -2.01 3.98 -15.96
CA PHE A 47 -1.05 3.01 -15.44
C PHE A 47 -1.68 1.67 -15.11
N THR A 48 -2.80 1.64 -14.37
CA THR A 48 -3.59 0.43 -14.11
C THR A 48 -3.92 -0.32 -15.39
N GLN A 49 -4.26 0.40 -16.47
CA GLN A 49 -4.53 -0.22 -17.77
C GLN A 49 -3.29 -0.76 -18.48
N GLU A 50 -2.10 -0.22 -18.22
CA GLU A 50 -0.84 -0.78 -18.72
C GLU A 50 -0.42 -2.03 -17.96
N VAL A 51 -0.58 -2.02 -16.63
CA VAL A 51 -0.31 -3.18 -15.77
C VAL A 51 -1.19 -4.36 -16.17
N GLN A 52 -2.50 -4.14 -16.34
CA GLN A 52 -3.44 -5.18 -16.81
C GLN A 52 -3.13 -5.73 -18.21
N ARG A 53 -2.32 -5.02 -19.01
CA ARG A 53 -1.86 -5.47 -20.33
C ARG A 53 -0.48 -6.08 -20.31
N GLU A 54 0.15 -6.20 -19.14
CA GLU A 54 1.52 -6.67 -18.93
C GLU A 54 2.57 -5.81 -19.67
N ASP A 55 2.30 -4.51 -19.86
CA ASP A 55 3.16 -3.56 -20.60
C ASP A 55 3.36 -2.25 -19.83
N ALA A 56 3.66 -2.34 -18.53
CA ALA A 56 3.83 -1.22 -17.59
C ALA A 56 5.14 -0.42 -17.79
N VAL A 57 5.54 -0.17 -19.04
CA VAL A 57 6.81 0.49 -19.35
C VAL A 57 6.67 2.01 -19.41
N HIS A 58 5.53 2.53 -19.86
CA HIS A 58 5.38 3.95 -20.18
C HIS A 58 5.49 4.84 -18.94
N PHE A 59 4.87 4.44 -17.83
CA PHE A 59 4.87 5.21 -16.59
C PHE A 59 5.97 4.82 -15.60
N SER A 60 6.78 3.79 -15.88
CA SER A 60 7.85 3.30 -14.99
C SER A 60 8.73 4.41 -14.38
N SER A 61 9.19 5.36 -15.21
CA SER A 61 10.00 6.49 -14.75
C SER A 61 9.24 7.43 -13.81
N LEU A 62 7.95 7.67 -14.06
CA LEU A 62 7.11 8.52 -13.22
C LEU A 62 6.80 7.84 -11.90
N ILE A 63 6.50 6.54 -11.91
CA ILE A 63 6.34 5.73 -10.68
C ILE A 63 7.63 5.80 -9.85
N THR A 64 8.78 5.59 -10.47
CA THR A 64 10.09 5.68 -9.79
C THR A 64 10.29 7.05 -9.12
N ASP A 65 9.95 8.14 -9.81
CA ASP A 65 10.07 9.49 -9.25
C ASP A 65 9.07 9.76 -8.12
N VAL A 66 7.87 9.19 -8.18
CA VAL A 66 6.88 9.26 -7.08
C VAL A 66 7.36 8.44 -5.88
N CYS A 67 7.81 7.19 -6.07
CA CYS A 67 8.41 6.36 -5.02
C CYS A 67 9.57 7.09 -4.35
N ARG A 68 10.47 7.69 -5.15
CA ARG A 68 11.58 8.48 -4.63
C ARG A 68 11.08 9.62 -3.73
N GLN A 69 10.05 10.35 -4.16
CA GLN A 69 9.48 11.43 -3.35
C GLN A 69 8.93 10.91 -2.03
N MET A 70 8.20 9.79 -2.04
CA MET A 70 7.64 9.17 -0.83
C MET A 70 8.75 8.76 0.13
N VAL A 71 9.74 8.01 -0.36
CA VAL A 71 10.87 7.50 0.43
C VAL A 71 11.73 8.63 1.01
N GLN A 72 11.90 9.74 0.29
CA GLN A 72 12.63 10.92 0.78
C GLN A 72 11.96 11.63 1.97
N THR A 73 10.67 11.38 2.23
CA THR A 73 9.98 11.93 3.42
C THR A 73 10.25 11.14 4.69
N LEU A 74 10.78 9.92 4.57
CA LEU A 74 10.96 8.99 5.68
C LEU A 74 12.19 9.35 6.51
N THR A 75 12.10 9.08 7.81
CA THR A 75 13.26 9.08 8.70
C THR A 75 14.15 7.86 8.43
N ILE A 76 15.42 7.95 8.83
CA ILE A 76 16.36 6.82 8.73
C ILE A 76 15.82 5.57 9.45
N THR A 77 15.16 5.75 10.60
CA THR A 77 14.58 4.64 11.34
C THR A 77 13.43 3.98 10.59
N GLU A 78 12.56 4.76 9.93
CA GLU A 78 11.49 4.21 9.10
C GLU A 78 12.07 3.46 7.90
N LEU A 79 13.07 4.02 7.22
CA LEU A 79 13.77 3.35 6.10
C LEU A 79 14.34 2.00 6.52
N GLN A 80 15.07 1.97 7.64
CA GLN A 80 15.65 0.73 8.17
C GLN A 80 14.57 -0.28 8.56
N LEU A 81 13.42 0.16 9.09
CA LEU A 81 12.31 -0.74 9.43
C LEU A 81 11.63 -1.30 8.19
N LEU A 82 11.37 -0.46 7.18
CA LEU A 82 10.76 -0.87 5.92
C LEU A 82 11.64 -1.87 5.16
N TRP A 83 12.96 -1.64 5.18
CA TRP A 83 13.94 -2.51 4.55
C TRP A 83 13.88 -3.95 5.06
N LEU A 84 13.60 -4.17 6.35
CA LEU A 84 13.51 -5.51 6.95
C LEU A 84 12.44 -6.43 6.31
N LEU A 85 11.49 -5.86 5.55
CA LEU A 85 10.52 -6.62 4.78
C LEU A 85 10.68 -6.47 3.26
N SER A 86 11.65 -5.69 2.80
CA SER A 86 11.96 -5.59 1.37
C SER A 86 12.70 -6.82 0.87
N ASP A 87 12.52 -7.14 -0.42
CA ASP A 87 13.28 -8.18 -1.11
C ASP A 87 14.80 -7.99 -0.95
N GLY A 88 15.28 -6.74 -0.96
CA GLY A 88 16.70 -6.41 -0.75
C GLY A 88 17.27 -6.90 0.59
N CYS A 89 16.46 -7.00 1.65
CA CYS A 89 16.89 -7.60 2.91
C CYS A 89 16.94 -9.12 2.86
N PHE A 90 16.04 -9.76 2.11
CA PHE A 90 16.05 -11.22 1.97
C PHE A 90 17.19 -11.71 1.07
N ASP A 91 17.63 -10.88 0.14
CA ASP A 91 18.77 -11.13 -0.75
C ASP A 91 20.13 -10.72 -0.14
N TRP A 92 20.11 -10.03 1.01
CA TRP A 92 21.33 -9.58 1.68
C TRP A 92 22.07 -10.74 2.37
N ASP A 93 23.39 -10.79 2.19
CA ASP A 93 24.23 -11.83 2.79
C ASP A 93 24.55 -11.48 4.25
N ASP A 94 24.23 -12.39 5.18
CA ASP A 94 24.52 -12.25 6.61
C ASP A 94 26.03 -12.08 6.92
N GLU A 95 26.92 -12.41 5.97
CA GLU A 95 28.37 -12.21 6.08
C GLU A 95 28.84 -10.78 5.71
N ASP A 96 27.97 -9.96 5.10
CA ASP A 96 28.30 -8.60 4.68
C ASP A 96 28.17 -7.57 5.81
N GLU A 97 28.71 -6.36 5.59
CA GLU A 97 28.44 -5.22 6.45
C GLU A 97 27.00 -4.72 6.23
N PHE A 98 26.36 -4.23 7.30
CA PHE A 98 25.00 -3.66 7.22
C PHE A 98 24.94 -2.60 6.10
N PRO A 99 23.92 -2.63 5.23
CA PRO A 99 23.90 -1.80 4.03
C PRO A 99 23.95 -0.31 4.35
N GLU A 100 24.60 0.43 3.45
CA GLU A 100 24.58 1.89 3.48
C GLU A 100 23.17 2.42 3.26
N ILE A 101 22.88 3.63 3.76
CA ILE A 101 21.54 4.23 3.67
C ILE A 101 21.11 4.38 2.21
N GLU A 102 22.04 4.69 1.32
CA GLU A 102 21.80 4.82 -0.12
C GLU A 102 21.28 3.51 -0.73
N GLN A 103 21.80 2.35 -0.29
CA GLN A 103 21.32 1.05 -0.75
C GLN A 103 19.93 0.76 -0.17
N ILE A 104 19.73 1.02 1.13
CA ILE A 104 18.41 0.86 1.78
C ILE A 104 17.33 1.69 1.06
N VAL A 105 17.66 2.91 0.65
CA VAL A 105 16.74 3.77 -0.09
C VAL A 105 16.34 3.14 -1.42
N ILE A 106 17.28 2.53 -2.15
CA ILE A 106 17.01 1.85 -3.41
C ILE A 106 16.09 0.65 -3.17
N ASP A 107 16.44 -0.22 -2.23
CA ASP A 107 15.68 -1.44 -1.94
C ASP A 107 14.24 -1.14 -1.51
N VAL A 108 14.05 -0.12 -0.65
CA VAL A 108 12.71 0.31 -0.20
C VAL A 108 11.93 0.99 -1.33
N MET A 109 12.60 1.70 -2.25
CA MET A 109 11.94 2.26 -3.43
C MET A 109 11.45 1.17 -4.38
N ASP A 110 12.26 0.14 -4.61
CA ASP A 110 11.92 -0.98 -5.48
C ASP A 110 10.76 -1.79 -4.88
N GLU A 111 10.81 -2.07 -3.58
CA GLU A 111 9.70 -2.69 -2.85
C GLU A 111 8.42 -1.85 -2.96
N LEU A 112 8.49 -0.54 -2.69
CA LEU A 112 7.32 0.33 -2.81
C LEU A 112 6.75 0.35 -4.24
N SER A 113 7.60 0.30 -5.27
CA SER A 113 7.15 0.20 -6.66
C SER A 113 6.38 -1.08 -6.91
N SER A 114 6.85 -2.21 -6.39
CA SER A 114 6.16 -3.52 -6.47
C SER A 114 4.78 -3.46 -5.82
N TRP A 115 4.66 -2.82 -4.64
CA TRP A 115 3.35 -2.66 -3.98
C TRP A 115 2.38 -1.77 -4.76
N ILE A 116 2.88 -0.74 -5.43
CA ILE A 116 2.06 0.13 -6.31
C ILE A 116 1.59 -0.64 -7.55
N GLU A 117 2.46 -1.47 -8.13
CA GLU A 117 2.10 -2.36 -9.25
C GLU A 117 1.05 -3.40 -8.83
N GLN A 118 1.22 -4.02 -7.66
CA GLN A 118 0.23 -4.93 -7.11
C GLN A 118 -1.12 -4.25 -6.92
N GLU A 119 -1.17 -3.06 -6.33
CA GLU A 119 -2.41 -2.30 -6.16
C GLU A 119 -3.04 -1.90 -7.51
N ALA A 120 -2.24 -1.72 -8.56
CA ALA A 120 -2.73 -1.45 -9.90
C ALA A 120 -3.30 -2.72 -10.58
N GLU A 121 -2.76 -3.90 -10.27
CA GLU A 121 -3.22 -5.19 -10.80
C GLU A 121 -4.49 -5.67 -10.06
N GLU A 122 -4.43 -5.68 -8.73
CA GLU A 122 -5.45 -6.15 -7.79
C GLU A 122 -5.71 -5.03 -6.76
N PRO A 123 -6.61 -4.08 -7.05
CA PRO A 123 -6.88 -2.97 -6.15
C PRO A 123 -7.51 -3.46 -4.85
N GLU A 124 -6.78 -3.39 -3.74
CA GLU A 124 -7.24 -3.75 -2.40
C GLU A 124 -7.52 -2.52 -1.53
N LEU A 125 -6.98 -1.35 -1.88
CA LEU A 125 -7.15 -0.12 -1.07
C LEU A 125 -8.54 0.50 -1.19
N GLU A 126 -9.33 0.12 -2.21
CA GLU A 126 -10.67 0.68 -2.46
C GLU A 126 -11.82 -0.10 -1.75
N GLU A 127 -11.55 -1.19 -1.03
CA GLU A 127 -12.62 -2.02 -0.43
C GLU A 127 -13.14 -1.56 0.95
N ASP A 128 -12.55 -0.57 1.62
CA ASP A 128 -12.83 -0.30 3.04
C ASP A 128 -13.68 0.95 3.38
N PHE A 129 -14.19 1.73 2.41
CA PHE A 129 -14.90 2.99 2.74
C PHE A 129 -16.09 3.36 1.85
N ASP A 130 -16.97 2.40 1.56
CA ASP A 130 -18.34 2.72 1.07
C ASP A 130 -19.40 1.72 1.57
N ASP A 131 -19.32 1.30 2.84
CA ASP A 131 -20.46 0.70 3.55
C ASP A 131 -20.88 1.65 4.69
N ASP A 132 -21.57 2.72 4.28
CA ASP A 132 -22.53 3.45 5.12
C ASP A 132 -23.59 2.44 5.61
N ASP A 133 -23.82 2.39 6.92
CA ASP A 133 -25.04 1.90 7.58
C ASP A 133 -25.59 0.51 7.15
N ASP A 134 -25.16 -0.57 7.81
CA ASP A 134 -26.05 -1.72 8.06
C ASP A 134 -25.94 -2.22 9.51
N ASP A 135 -26.71 -1.54 10.35
CA ASP A 135 -27.51 -2.09 11.45
C ASP A 135 -26.91 -3.28 12.22
N PHE A 136 -26.11 -2.99 13.25
CA PHE A 136 -25.78 -3.95 14.28
C PHE A 136 -27.02 -4.18 15.17
N GLU A 137 -27.98 -4.98 14.70
CA GLU A 137 -29.16 -5.39 15.46
C GLU A 137 -28.73 -6.30 16.64
N VAL A 138 -28.48 -5.69 17.81
CA VAL A 138 -28.23 -6.42 19.04
C VAL A 138 -29.55 -7.05 19.51
N GLU A 139 -29.76 -8.34 19.23
CA GLU A 139 -30.84 -9.12 19.86
C GLU A 139 -30.62 -9.17 21.39
N TYR A 140 -31.35 -8.32 22.12
CA TYR A 140 -31.50 -8.46 23.56
C TYR A 140 -32.42 -9.65 23.85
N TYR A 141 -31.88 -10.73 24.39
CA TYR A 141 -32.70 -11.76 25.04
C TYR A 141 -33.19 -11.22 26.39
N GLU A 142 -34.46 -10.81 26.45
CA GLU A 142 -35.19 -10.66 27.71
C GLU A 142 -35.44 -12.06 28.30
N GLU A 143 -34.59 -12.52 29.23
CA GLU A 143 -34.97 -13.63 30.11
C GLU A 143 -35.93 -13.12 31.18
N ASP A 144 -37.21 -13.27 30.88
CA ASP A 144 -38.36 -12.98 31.73
C ASP A 144 -38.31 -13.80 33.03
N ASP A 145 -38.27 -13.06 34.13
CA ASP A 145 -38.38 -13.50 35.50
C ASP A 145 -39.83 -13.91 35.79
N SER A 146 -40.13 -15.22 35.84
CA SER A 146 -41.01 -15.78 36.87
C SER A 146 -41.30 -17.26 36.64
N HIS A 147 -41.13 -18.08 37.68
CA HIS A 147 -42.26 -18.67 38.40
C HIS A 147 -41.77 -19.47 39.60
N LYS A 148 -41.99 -18.89 40.78
CA LYS A 148 -42.13 -19.62 42.05
C LYS A 148 -43.15 -20.74 41.87
N ARG A 149 -42.84 -21.94 42.38
CA ARG A 149 -43.81 -22.73 43.16
C ARG A 149 -43.11 -23.75 44.06
N LYS A 150 -43.38 -23.58 45.35
CA LYS A 150 -43.17 -24.51 46.46
C LYS A 150 -43.87 -25.85 46.16
N HIS A 151 -43.25 -26.97 46.55
CA HIS A 151 -43.80 -27.78 47.64
C HIS A 151 -42.74 -28.69 48.26
#